data_AF-A0A7C6AHZ9-F1
#
_entry.id   AF-A0A7C6AHZ9-F1
#
_cell.length_a   1.000
_cell.length_b   1.000
_cell.length_c   1.000
_cell.angle_alpha   90.00
_cell.angle_beta   90.00
_cell.angle_gamma   90.00
#
_symmetry.space_group_name_H-M   'P 1'
#
loop_
_entity.id
_entity.type
_entity.pdbx_description
1 polymer ?
#
loop_
_entity_poly.entity_id
_entity_poly.type
_entity_poly.pdbx_seq_one_letter_code
_entity_poly.pdbx_strand_id
1 'polypeptide(L)'
;MAFQYPFPGATTVGIKTANAVVLASEKRLTYGYFVMSKNVRKVFQITPKIGAACAGLVGDMQILVKGAQAEINIYRYTYRKEPKVVSVAKVLSNYLFDSRFMPYIAETIVGGFDDTGPHIIVLDPLGSMIEDDYAVVGSGAEIAIGVIEAD
;
A
#
# COMPACT_ATOMS: atom_id res chain seq x y z
N MET A 1 7.83 30.85 -3.78
CA MET A 1 6.49 30.30 -3.51
C MET A 1 6.50 28.85 -4.02
N ALA A 2 6.86 27.88 -3.17
CA ALA A 2 6.79 26.49 -3.57
C ALA A 2 5.31 26.17 -3.82
N PHE A 3 4.96 25.74 -5.04
CA PHE A 3 3.63 25.20 -5.30
C PHE A 3 3.43 24.07 -4.29
N GLN A 4 2.48 24.25 -3.37
CA GLN A 4 1.97 23.15 -2.55
C GLN A 4 1.38 22.18 -3.56
N TYR A 5 2.16 21.17 -3.97
CA TYR A 5 1.68 20.14 -4.86
C TYR A 5 0.41 19.60 -4.20
N PRO A 6 -0.76 19.68 -4.87
CA PRO A 6 -1.99 19.17 -4.30
C PRO A 6 -1.95 17.65 -4.47
N PHE A 7 -0.97 17.00 -3.82
CA PHE A 7 -0.94 15.56 -3.77
C PHE A 7 -2.23 15.14 -3.07
N PRO A 8 -3.05 14.29 -3.71
CA PRO A 8 -4.26 13.81 -3.10
C PRO A 8 -3.89 13.19 -1.75
N GLY A 9 -4.47 13.74 -0.69
CA GLY A 9 -4.37 13.13 0.62
C GLY A 9 -5.00 11.74 0.58
N ALA A 10 -4.51 10.87 1.44
CA ALA A 10 -5.17 9.62 1.78
C ALA A 10 -4.75 9.24 3.20
N THR A 11 -5.51 8.33 3.81
CA THR A 11 -5.12 7.75 5.08
C THR A 11 -5.39 6.27 5.01
N THR A 12 -4.33 5.51 5.21
CA THR A 12 -4.34 4.08 5.02
C THR A 12 -3.64 3.42 6.20
N VAL A 13 -4.23 2.34 6.69
CA VAL A 13 -3.81 1.64 7.90
C VAL A 13 -3.72 0.15 7.59
N GLY A 14 -2.67 -0.49 8.09
CA GLY A 14 -2.52 -1.94 8.16
C GLY A 14 -2.33 -2.37 9.61
N ILE A 15 -3.03 -3.41 10.04
CA ILE A 15 -2.89 -3.98 11.39
C ILE A 15 -2.72 -5.49 11.26
N LYS A 16 -1.71 -6.00 11.94
CA LYS A 16 -1.42 -7.41 12.12
C LYS A 16 -1.92 -7.85 13.49
N THR A 17 -2.56 -9.02 13.54
CA THR A 17 -2.87 -9.73 14.77
C THR A 17 -2.36 -11.16 14.63
N ALA A 18 -2.41 -11.96 15.70
CA ALA A 18 -2.01 -13.37 15.65
C ALA A 18 -2.75 -14.17 14.55
N ASN A 19 -4.00 -13.83 14.26
CA ASN A 19 -4.89 -14.63 13.41
C ASN A 19 -5.53 -13.86 12.23
N ALA A 20 -5.28 -12.55 12.11
CA ALA A 20 -5.83 -11.72 11.06
C ALA A 20 -4.86 -10.60 10.64
N VAL A 21 -4.97 -10.18 9.39
CA VAL A 21 -4.36 -8.97 8.85
C VAL A 21 -5.48 -8.11 8.27
N VAL A 22 -5.54 -6.85 8.68
CA VAL A 22 -6.54 -5.89 8.23
C VAL A 22 -5.84 -4.78 7.47
N LEU A 23 -6.33 -4.49 6.27
CA LEU A 23 -5.93 -3.35 5.47
C LEU A 23 -7.15 -2.46 5.26
N ALA A 24 -7.03 -1.18 5.63
CA ALA A 24 -8.11 -0.22 5.56
C ALA A 24 -7.62 1.10 4.97
N SER A 25 -8.47 1.75 4.19
CA SER A 25 -8.20 3.09 3.66
C SER A 25 -9.50 3.86 3.50
N GLU A 26 -9.41 5.17 3.66
CA GLU A 26 -10.51 6.07 3.38
C GLU A 26 -10.85 6.11 1.86
N LYS A 27 -12.10 6.43 1.52
CA LYS A 27 -12.61 6.38 0.13
C LYS A 27 -12.74 7.73 -0.59
N ARG A 28 -12.50 8.83 0.12
CA ARG A 28 -12.55 10.19 -0.39
C ARG A 28 -11.36 10.46 -1.31
N LEU A 29 -11.59 11.16 -2.42
CA LEU A 29 -10.57 11.71 -3.29
C LEU A 29 -10.85 13.20 -3.45
N THR A 30 -9.84 14.01 -3.23
CA THR A 30 -9.93 15.47 -3.31
C THR A 30 -8.87 16.05 -4.24
N TYR A 31 -9.23 17.09 -4.98
CA TYR A 31 -8.30 17.97 -5.66
C TYR A 31 -8.33 19.33 -4.98
N GLY A 32 -7.31 19.60 -4.16
CA GLY A 32 -7.35 20.70 -3.20
C GLY A 32 -8.57 20.58 -2.30
N TYR A 33 -9.42 21.61 -2.30
CA TYR A 33 -10.64 21.66 -1.49
C TYR A 33 -11.88 21.03 -2.16
N PHE A 34 -11.75 20.54 -3.40
CA PHE A 34 -12.86 19.95 -4.13
C PHE A 34 -12.92 18.43 -3.95
N VAL A 35 -14.05 17.91 -3.43
CA VAL A 35 -14.27 16.47 -3.30
C VAL A 35 -14.68 15.90 -4.66
N MET A 36 -13.73 15.25 -5.33
CA MET A 36 -13.93 14.62 -6.63
C MET A 36 -14.76 13.33 -6.52
N SER A 37 -14.52 12.55 -5.46
CA SER A 37 -15.26 11.31 -5.22
C SER A 37 -15.23 10.92 -3.75
N LYS A 38 -16.24 10.14 -3.32
CA LYS A 38 -16.33 9.56 -1.96
C LYS A 38 -16.18 8.04 -1.96
N ASN A 39 -15.95 7.43 -3.13
CA ASN A 39 -16.01 5.97 -3.34
C ASN A 39 -14.76 5.40 -4.02
N VAL A 40 -13.63 6.09 -3.95
CA VAL A 40 -12.38 5.60 -4.54
C VAL A 40 -11.83 4.44 -3.71
N ARG A 41 -11.46 3.35 -4.38
CA ARG A 41 -10.79 2.22 -3.75
C ARG A 41 -9.29 2.48 -3.69
N LYS A 42 -8.72 2.36 -2.49
CA LYS A 42 -7.27 2.44 -2.23
C LYS A 42 -6.73 1.19 -1.54
N VAL A 43 -7.59 0.20 -1.33
CA VAL A 43 -7.22 -1.15 -0.90
C VAL A 43 -7.48 -2.08 -2.07
N PHE A 44 -6.46 -2.85 -2.42
CA PHE A 44 -6.43 -3.69 -3.60
C PHE A 44 -6.03 -5.11 -3.21
N GLN A 45 -6.74 -6.09 -3.75
CA GLN A 45 -6.42 -7.49 -3.58
C GLN A 45 -5.39 -7.91 -4.64
N ILE A 46 -4.28 -8.53 -4.23
CA ILE A 46 -3.24 -9.02 -5.15
C ILE A 46 -3.38 -10.52 -5.35
N THR A 47 -3.55 -11.27 -4.27
CA THR A 47 -3.89 -12.70 -4.26
C THR A 47 -5.08 -12.95 -3.33
N PRO A 48 -5.64 -14.17 -3.25
CA PRO A 48 -6.68 -14.49 -2.28
C PRO A 48 -6.32 -14.19 -0.83
N LYS A 49 -5.02 -14.19 -0.47
CA LYS A 49 -4.52 -14.01 0.90
C LYS A 49 -3.65 -12.77 1.11
N ILE A 50 -3.36 -12.00 0.05
CA ILE A 50 -2.44 -10.86 0.11
C ILE A 50 -3.09 -9.66 -0.60
N GLY A 51 -3.06 -8.51 0.07
CA GLY A 51 -3.53 -7.23 -0.45
C GLY A 51 -2.49 -6.13 -0.26
N ALA A 52 -2.77 -5.00 -0.89
CA ALA A 52 -2.02 -3.77 -0.73
C ALA A 52 -3.00 -2.61 -0.48
N ALA A 53 -2.66 -1.75 0.46
CA ALA A 53 -3.38 -0.52 0.70
C ALA A 53 -2.45 0.66 0.48
N CYS A 54 -2.88 1.63 -0.30
CA CYS A 54 -2.02 2.70 -0.80
C CYS A 54 -2.51 4.08 -0.34
N ALA A 55 -1.59 5.03 -0.25
CA ALA A 55 -1.86 6.45 -0.03
C ALA A 55 -1.03 7.32 -0.99
N GLY A 56 -1.53 8.50 -1.37
CA GLY A 56 -0.90 9.36 -2.39
C GLY A 56 -1.74 9.55 -3.67
N LEU A 57 -1.08 9.57 -4.84
CA LEU A 57 -1.72 9.78 -6.14
C LEU A 57 -2.39 8.50 -6.64
N VAL A 58 -3.71 8.54 -6.82
CA VAL A 58 -4.53 7.35 -7.18
C VAL A 58 -4.07 6.68 -8.48
N GLY A 59 -3.65 7.44 -9.49
CA GLY A 59 -3.14 6.89 -10.74
C GLY A 59 -1.89 6.02 -10.53
N ASP A 60 -0.97 6.49 -9.70
CA ASP A 60 0.27 5.77 -9.37
C ASP A 60 -0.03 4.50 -8.58
N MET A 61 -0.97 4.56 -7.63
CA MET A 61 -1.42 3.36 -6.90
C MET A 61 -1.96 2.29 -7.86
N GLN A 62 -2.80 2.71 -8.82
CA GLN A 62 -3.43 1.79 -9.75
C GLN A 62 -2.41 1.11 -10.67
N ILE A 63 -1.43 1.86 -11.18
CA ILE A 63 -0.42 1.29 -12.08
C ILE A 63 0.56 0.38 -11.33
N LEU A 64 0.99 0.77 -10.13
CA LEU A 64 1.84 -0.05 -9.25
C LEU A 64 1.18 -1.39 -8.93
N VAL A 65 -0.05 -1.36 -8.43
CA VAL A 65 -0.79 -2.57 -8.06
C VAL A 65 -1.06 -3.45 -9.28
N LYS A 66 -1.44 -2.85 -10.41
CA LYS A 66 -1.71 -3.62 -11.64
C LYS A 66 -0.45 -4.30 -12.18
N GLY A 67 0.70 -3.62 -12.13
CA GLY A 67 2.00 -4.19 -12.49
C GLY A 67 2.35 -5.37 -11.58
N ALA A 68 2.28 -5.17 -10.26
CA ALA A 68 2.54 -6.21 -9.28
C ALA A 68 1.60 -7.42 -9.43
N GLN A 69 0.30 -7.19 -9.66
CA GLN A 69 -0.66 -8.27 -9.92
C GLN A 69 -0.28 -9.08 -11.16
N ALA A 70 0.15 -8.44 -12.24
CA ALA A 70 0.55 -9.13 -13.46
C ALA A 70 1.76 -10.04 -13.21
N GLU A 71 2.80 -9.52 -12.57
CA GLU A 71 4.02 -10.27 -12.25
C GLU A 71 3.75 -11.42 -11.27
N ILE A 72 2.96 -11.17 -10.24
CA ILE A 72 2.55 -12.20 -9.27
C ILE A 72 1.69 -13.28 -9.92
N ASN A 73 0.80 -12.92 -10.85
CA ASN A 73 0.03 -13.92 -11.58
C ASN A 73 0.93 -14.79 -12.47
N ILE A 74 1.90 -14.20 -13.17
CA ILE A 74 2.91 -14.94 -13.94
C ILE A 74 3.68 -15.89 -13.03
N TYR A 75 4.14 -15.43 -11.86
CA TYR A 75 4.79 -16.27 -10.86
C TYR A 75 3.91 -17.47 -10.45
N ARG A 76 2.64 -17.23 -10.10
CA ARG A 76 1.70 -18.27 -9.70
C ARG A 76 1.46 -19.30 -10.81
N TYR A 77 1.34 -18.86 -12.06
CA TYR A 77 1.19 -19.76 -13.20
C TYR A 77 2.44 -20.59 -13.49
N THR A 78 3.62 -19.96 -13.38
CA THR A 78 4.91 -20.57 -13.71
C THR A 78 5.31 -21.61 -12.68
N TYR A 79 5.21 -21.27 -11.39
CA TYR A 79 5.68 -22.11 -10.29
C TYR A 79 4.56 -22.91 -9.61
N ARG A 80 3.30 -22.68 -9.99
CA ARG A 80 2.11 -23.32 -9.37
C ARG A 80 2.10 -23.21 -7.85
N LYS A 81 2.57 -22.07 -7.34
CA LYS A 81 2.74 -21.79 -5.92
C LYS A 81 2.26 -20.39 -5.59
N GLU A 82 1.62 -20.22 -4.44
CA GLU A 82 1.29 -18.90 -3.90
C GLU A 82 2.57 -18.17 -3.45
N PRO A 83 2.72 -16.87 -3.74
CA PRO A 83 3.86 -16.09 -3.30
C PRO A 83 3.81 -15.86 -1.78
N LYS A 84 4.98 -15.60 -1.19
CA LYS A 84 5.07 -15.06 0.17
C LYS A 84 4.70 -13.58 0.20
N VAL A 85 4.29 -13.06 1.36
CA VAL A 85 3.94 -11.63 1.50
C VAL A 85 5.15 -10.76 1.17
N VAL A 86 6.34 -11.14 1.65
CA VAL A 86 7.60 -10.45 1.34
C VAL A 86 7.93 -10.44 -0.15
N SER A 87 7.56 -11.47 -0.90
CA SER A 87 7.80 -11.53 -2.35
C SER A 87 6.92 -10.50 -3.08
N VAL A 88 5.66 -10.37 -2.69
CA VAL A 88 4.76 -9.34 -3.23
C VAL A 88 5.26 -7.93 -2.90
N ALA A 89 5.67 -7.71 -1.65
CA ALA A 89 6.25 -6.44 -1.23
C ALA A 89 7.54 -6.12 -1.99
N LYS A 90 8.37 -7.14 -2.29
CA LYS A 90 9.60 -6.95 -3.05
C LYS A 90 9.36 -6.56 -4.51
N VAL A 91 8.34 -7.13 -5.16
CA VAL A 91 7.92 -6.73 -6.51
C VAL A 91 7.51 -5.26 -6.53
N LEU A 92 6.66 -4.83 -5.58
CA LEU A 92 6.27 -3.43 -5.46
C LEU A 92 7.45 -2.50 -5.14
N SER A 93 8.33 -2.90 -4.22
CA SER A 93 9.57 -2.20 -3.89
C SER A 93 10.44 -1.96 -5.13
N ASN A 94 10.60 -2.97 -5.98
CA ASN A 94 11.36 -2.84 -7.21
C ASN A 94 10.72 -1.84 -8.18
N TYR A 95 9.39 -1.86 -8.36
CA TYR A 95 8.70 -0.86 -9.20
C TYR A 95 8.89 0.57 -8.69
N LEU A 96 8.79 0.76 -7.37
CA LEU A 96 8.99 2.06 -6.73
C LEU A 96 10.43 2.57 -6.95
N PHE A 97 11.42 1.70 -6.72
CA PHE A 97 12.83 2.07 -6.86
C PHE A 97 13.29 2.23 -8.31
N ASP A 98 12.71 1.47 -9.25
CA ASP A 98 13.02 1.61 -10.69
C ASP A 98 12.68 3.02 -11.20
N SER A 99 11.63 3.62 -10.62
CA SER A 99 11.22 5.00 -10.89
C SER A 99 11.90 6.04 -10.00
N ARG A 100 13.02 5.73 -9.31
CA ARG A 100 13.64 6.64 -8.29
C ARG A 100 13.95 8.07 -8.73
N PHE A 101 14.14 8.32 -10.03
CA PHE A 101 14.41 9.66 -10.57
C PHE A 101 13.13 10.45 -10.86
N MET A 102 12.00 9.76 -11.00
CA MET A 102 10.66 10.32 -11.11
C MET A 102 9.70 9.40 -10.34
N PRO A 103 9.75 9.43 -8.98
CA PRO A 103 9.09 8.43 -8.17
C PRO A 103 7.57 8.44 -8.35
N TYR A 104 6.98 7.26 -8.23
CA TYR A 104 5.55 7.18 -7.99
C TYR A 104 5.22 7.87 -6.67
N ILE A 105 4.21 8.72 -6.67
CA ILE A 105 3.74 9.41 -5.48
C ILE A 105 2.77 8.46 -4.76
N ALA A 106 3.32 7.40 -4.20
CA ALA A 106 2.56 6.40 -3.47
C ALA A 106 3.35 5.83 -2.30
N GLU A 107 2.71 5.79 -1.14
CA GLU A 107 3.10 4.97 -0.01
C GLU A 107 2.19 3.74 0.00
N THR A 108 2.74 2.56 0.28
CA THR A 108 1.98 1.30 0.18
C THR A 108 2.22 0.42 1.39
N ILE A 109 1.15 -0.12 1.96
CA ILE A 109 1.19 -1.17 2.97
C ILE A 109 0.78 -2.47 2.30
N VAL A 110 1.67 -3.45 2.29
CA VAL A 110 1.38 -4.82 1.84
C VAL A 110 1.04 -5.66 3.06
N GLY A 111 -0.09 -6.36 3.02
CA GLY A 111 -0.56 -7.16 4.13
C GLY A 111 -1.16 -8.47 3.67
N GLY A 112 -0.94 -9.53 4.43
CA GLY A 112 -1.53 -10.83 4.11
C GLY A 112 -1.04 -11.97 4.97
N PHE A 113 -1.39 -13.17 4.54
CA PHE A 113 -0.93 -14.43 5.13
C PHE A 113 -0.15 -15.28 4.13
N ASP A 114 0.96 -15.83 4.59
CA ASP A 114 1.69 -16.88 3.89
C ASP A 114 1.99 -18.08 4.81
N ASP A 115 2.99 -18.89 4.45
CA ASP A 115 3.40 -20.08 5.20
C ASP A 115 4.14 -19.75 6.50
N THR A 116 4.64 -18.53 6.66
CA THR A 116 5.34 -18.06 7.87
C THR A 116 4.43 -17.32 8.83
N GLY A 117 3.26 -16.88 8.38
CA GLY A 117 2.21 -16.31 9.24
C GLY A 117 1.59 -15.03 8.68
N PRO A 118 1.05 -14.17 9.55
CA PRO A 118 0.57 -12.85 9.16
C PRO A 118 1.75 -11.89 8.99
N HIS A 119 1.66 -10.98 8.01
CA HIS A 119 2.69 -9.98 7.74
C HIS A 119 2.06 -8.63 7.38
N ILE A 120 2.69 -7.54 7.82
CA ILE A 120 2.45 -6.16 7.41
C ILE A 120 3.81 -5.56 7.03
N ILE A 121 3.95 -5.11 5.78
CA ILE A 121 5.18 -4.52 5.25
C ILE A 121 4.83 -3.16 4.65
N VAL A 122 5.44 -2.11 5.17
CA VAL A 122 5.31 -0.74 4.64
C VAL A 122 6.39 -0.45 3.59
N LEU A 123 5.97 0.25 2.54
CA LEU A 123 6.78 0.70 1.42
C LEU A 123 6.71 2.21 1.30
N ASP A 124 7.88 2.87 1.28
CA ASP A 124 7.99 4.29 0.97
C ASP A 124 8.02 4.53 -0.56
N PRO A 125 7.92 5.78 -1.05
CA PRO A 125 7.96 6.08 -2.48
C PRO A 125 9.25 5.66 -3.21
N LEU A 126 10.31 5.34 -2.47
CA LEU A 126 11.60 4.86 -3.01
C LEU A 126 11.75 3.34 -2.88
N GLY A 127 10.70 2.63 -2.43
CA GLY A 127 10.71 1.18 -2.35
C GLY A 127 11.49 0.62 -1.16
N SER A 128 11.77 1.41 -0.11
CA SER A 128 12.23 0.85 1.17
C SER A 128 11.19 -0.13 1.69
N MET A 129 11.62 -1.18 2.39
CA MET A 129 10.73 -2.20 2.95
C MET A 129 10.95 -2.29 4.46
N ILE A 130 9.91 -2.08 5.24
CA ILE A 130 9.96 -2.23 6.70
C ILE A 130 8.78 -3.11 7.12
N GLU A 131 9.05 -4.15 7.90
CA GLU A 131 8.02 -5.03 8.45
C GLU A 131 7.69 -4.61 9.88
N ASP A 132 6.40 -4.62 10.23
CA ASP A 132 5.92 -4.14 11.53
C ASP A 132 4.63 -4.88 11.96
N ASP A 133 4.13 -4.60 13.17
CA ASP A 133 2.85 -5.09 13.68
C ASP A 133 1.67 -4.24 13.19
N TYR A 134 1.91 -2.96 12.91
CA TYR A 134 0.95 -2.07 12.26
C TYR A 134 1.69 -1.07 11.39
N ALA A 135 0.98 -0.45 10.45
CA ALA A 135 1.53 0.62 9.64
C ALA A 135 0.44 1.64 9.33
N VAL A 136 0.84 2.90 9.25
CA VAL A 136 -0.05 4.01 8.91
C VAL A 136 0.67 4.90 7.91
N VAL A 137 0.00 5.21 6.80
CA VAL A 137 0.58 6.01 5.71
C VAL A 137 -0.40 7.05 5.18
N GLY A 138 0.15 8.09 4.55
CA GLY A 138 -0.59 9.22 3.98
C GLY A 138 -0.84 10.39 4.93
N SER A 139 -1.55 11.41 4.42
CA SER A 139 -1.79 12.70 5.07
C SER A 139 -2.44 12.67 6.46
N GLY A 140 -3.09 11.57 6.85
CA GLY A 140 -3.70 11.42 8.18
C GLY A 140 -2.86 10.57 9.14
N ALA A 141 -1.64 10.21 8.75
CA ALA A 141 -0.85 9.23 9.48
C ALA A 141 -0.52 9.66 10.91
N GLU A 142 -0.14 10.92 11.13
CA GLU A 142 0.17 11.46 12.46
C GLU A 142 -1.01 11.38 13.44
N ILE A 143 -2.24 11.56 12.94
CA ILE A 143 -3.44 11.44 13.77
C ILE A 143 -3.76 9.97 14.03
N ALA A 144 -3.72 9.14 12.99
CA ALA A 144 -4.05 7.74 13.11
C ALA A 144 -3.05 6.97 13.97
N ILE A 145 -1.75 7.28 13.90
CA ILE A 145 -0.75 6.68 14.79
C ILE A 145 -1.00 7.05 16.25
N GLY A 146 -1.37 8.31 16.53
CA GLY A 146 -1.70 8.75 17.89
C GLY A 146 -2.94 8.06 18.46
N VAL A 147 -3.84 7.54 17.62
CA VAL A 147 -4.99 6.72 18.06
C VAL A 147 -4.59 5.26 18.27
N ILE A 148 -3.71 4.72 17.43
CA ILE A 148 -3.24 3.33 17.54
C ILE A 148 -2.36 3.15 18.80
N GLU A 149 -1.54 4.14 19.12
CA GLU A 149 -0.58 4.12 20.25
C GLU A 149 -1.16 4.74 21.54
N ALA A 150 -2.47 5.00 21.60
CA ALA A 150 -3.08 5.70 22.74
C ALA A 150 -3.17 4.84 24.02
N ASP A 151 -3.12 3.52 23.88
CA ASP A 151 -3.24 2.51 24.95
C ASP A 151 -2.02 1.58 24.96
#